data_AF-A0A4V1SZ23-F1
#
_entry.id   AF-A0A4V1SZ23-F1
#
_cell.length_a   1.000
_cell.length_b   1.000
_cell.length_c   1.000
_cell.angle_alpha   90.00
_cell.angle_beta   90.00
_cell.angle_gamma   90.00
#
_symmetry.space_group_name_H-M   'P 1'
#
loop_
_entity.id
_entity.type
_entity.pdbx_description
1 polymer ?
#
loop_
_entity_poly.entity_id
_entity_poly.type
_entity_poly.pdbx_seq_one_letter_code
_entity_poly.pdbx_strand_id
1 'polypeptide(L)'
;MAAKVNGKAWQKKACTSCIGGGSALKVNYDDRDFFVVTGQDHDFGLDIAIVITSLKRTGTYTLSSRNLDYARLYKESDAKYYYTSTKNTGQVTITKLDLVNKIISGTFNLTAEDENNPVNTLKVTDGRFDVKYQ
;
A
#
# COMPACT_ATOMS: atom_id res chain seq x y z
N MET A 1 9.58 -0.30 0.40
CA MET A 1 8.43 0.33 -0.29
C MET A 1 8.77 1.80 -0.51
N ALA A 2 8.57 2.31 -1.72
CA ALA A 2 8.81 3.70 -2.08
C ALA A 2 7.84 4.12 -3.18
N ALA A 3 7.53 5.40 -3.28
CA ALA A 3 6.60 5.97 -4.25
C ALA A 3 6.80 7.49 -4.41
N LYS A 4 5.96 8.13 -5.22
CA LYS A 4 5.75 9.58 -5.21
C LYS A 4 4.31 9.87 -4.77
N VAL A 5 4.14 10.71 -3.75
CA VAL A 5 2.84 11.16 -3.26
C VAL A 5 2.65 12.62 -3.67
N ASN A 6 1.66 12.88 -4.51
CA ASN A 6 1.44 14.18 -5.15
C ASN A 6 2.73 14.75 -5.78
N GLY A 7 3.53 13.88 -6.41
CA GLY A 7 4.81 14.22 -7.04
C GLY A 7 6.02 14.29 -6.09
N LYS A 8 5.82 14.33 -4.77
CA LYS A 8 6.91 14.33 -3.77
C LYS A 8 7.39 12.91 -3.48
N ALA A 9 8.69 12.71 -3.36
CA ALA A 9 9.25 11.41 -3.00
C ALA A 9 8.77 10.97 -1.61
N TRP A 10 8.33 9.72 -1.51
CA TRP A 10 7.95 9.06 -0.27
C TRP A 10 8.66 7.71 -0.21
N GLN A 11 9.23 7.37 0.94
CA GLN A 11 9.89 6.10 1.11
C GLN A 11 9.76 5.65 2.56
N LYS A 12 9.41 4.38 2.75
CA LYS A 12 9.33 3.84 4.12
C LYS A 12 10.61 4.15 4.90
N LYS A 13 10.48 4.59 6.14
CA LYS A 13 11.62 4.98 6.98
C LYS A 13 11.54 4.36 8.36
N ALA A 14 12.54 3.54 8.68
CA ALA A 14 12.62 2.84 9.96
C ALA A 14 12.75 3.84 11.14
N CYS A 15 12.13 3.51 12.26
CA CYS A 15 12.17 4.30 13.50
C CYS A 15 11.82 3.43 14.72
N THR A 16 12.21 3.85 15.92
CA THR A 16 12.09 3.06 17.16
C THR A 16 10.66 2.61 17.49
N SER A 17 9.65 3.38 17.08
CA SER A 17 8.23 3.09 17.34
C SER A 17 7.43 2.79 16.06
N CYS A 18 8.12 2.57 14.94
CA CYS A 18 7.49 2.27 13.67
C CYS A 18 6.89 0.86 13.65
N ILE A 19 5.92 0.65 12.76
CA ILE A 19 5.33 -0.67 12.50
C ILE A 19 6.39 -1.73 12.12
N GLY A 20 6.05 -3.00 12.30
CA GLY A 20 6.92 -4.12 11.92
C GLY A 20 8.21 -4.17 12.73
N GLY A 21 8.11 -3.94 14.05
CA GLY A 21 9.27 -3.94 14.96
C GLY A 21 10.27 -2.83 14.67
N GLY A 22 9.80 -1.67 14.18
CA GLY A 22 10.64 -0.52 13.86
C GLY A 22 11.13 -0.46 12.41
N SER A 23 10.88 -1.48 11.59
CA SER A 23 11.31 -1.51 10.18
C SER A 23 10.52 -0.58 9.25
N ALA A 24 9.40 -0.05 9.75
CA ALA A 24 8.41 0.73 9.01
C ALA A 24 7.86 0.00 7.78
N LEU A 25 7.89 -1.33 7.83
CA LEU A 25 7.35 -2.24 6.83
C LEU A 25 6.66 -3.38 7.55
N LYS A 26 5.41 -3.62 7.21
CA LYS A 26 4.69 -4.82 7.63
C LYS A 26 4.13 -5.51 6.41
N VAL A 27 4.38 -6.81 6.29
CA VAL A 27 3.74 -7.65 5.29
C VAL A 27 2.98 -8.76 6.00
N ASN A 28 1.77 -9.04 5.55
CA ASN A 28 1.05 -10.25 5.89
C ASN A 28 0.61 -10.91 4.59
N TYR A 29 0.79 -12.22 4.49
CA TYR A 29 0.38 -12.99 3.33
C TYR A 29 -0.21 -14.31 3.81
N ASP A 30 -1.51 -14.48 3.55
CA ASP A 30 -2.19 -15.76 3.61
C ASP A 30 -2.68 -16.07 2.19
N ASP A 31 -2.31 -17.23 1.66
CA ASP A 31 -2.63 -17.66 0.30
C ASP A 31 -4.13 -17.98 0.10
N ARG A 32 -4.88 -18.13 1.21
CA ARG A 32 -6.32 -18.33 1.21
C ARG A 32 -7.09 -17.02 1.38
N ASP A 33 -6.57 -16.08 2.17
CA ASP A 33 -7.38 -14.95 2.68
C ASP A 33 -6.96 -13.55 2.22
N PHE A 34 -5.68 -13.15 2.30
CA PHE A 34 -5.26 -11.80 1.89
C PHE A 34 -3.75 -11.58 1.86
N PHE A 35 -3.31 -10.70 0.96
CA PHE A 35 -2.01 -10.04 0.96
C PHE A 35 -2.17 -8.60 1.43
N VAL A 36 -1.39 -8.21 2.44
CA VAL A 36 -1.28 -6.81 2.88
C VAL A 36 0.19 -6.43 2.95
N VAL A 37 0.54 -5.32 2.31
CA VAL A 37 1.84 -4.68 2.50
C VAL A 37 1.62 -3.24 2.94
N THR A 38 2.20 -2.86 4.07
CA THR A 38 2.13 -1.52 4.64
C THR A 38 3.52 -0.96 4.81
N GLY A 39 3.78 0.20 4.23
CA GLY A 39 4.96 1.01 4.51
C GLY A 39 4.58 2.28 5.26
N GLN A 40 5.46 2.70 6.17
CA GLN A 40 5.29 3.90 7.01
C GLN A 40 6.48 4.84 6.82
N ASP A 41 6.21 6.14 6.80
CA ASP A 41 7.21 7.20 6.86
C ASP A 41 6.72 8.29 7.81
N HIS A 42 7.22 8.28 9.05
CA HIS A 42 6.85 9.25 10.08
C HIS A 42 7.33 10.67 9.78
N ASP A 43 8.46 10.83 9.08
CA ASP A 43 8.95 12.18 8.73
C ASP A 43 8.04 12.82 7.67
N PHE A 44 7.55 11.99 6.74
CA PHE A 44 6.53 12.41 5.79
C PHE A 44 5.14 12.49 6.44
N GLY A 45 4.90 11.74 7.53
CA GLY A 45 3.63 11.62 8.23
C GLY A 45 2.58 10.85 7.42
N LEU A 46 2.99 9.81 6.70
CA LEU A 46 2.10 9.04 5.84
C LEU A 46 2.41 7.54 5.84
N ASP A 47 1.36 6.76 6.06
CA ASP A 47 1.35 5.31 5.84
C ASP A 47 0.64 4.97 4.53
N ILE A 48 1.16 3.98 3.82
CA ILE A 48 0.56 3.44 2.60
C ILE A 48 0.40 1.93 2.76
N ALA A 49 -0.84 1.45 2.74
CA ALA A 49 -1.18 0.03 2.74
C ALA A 49 -1.84 -0.37 1.43
N ILE A 50 -1.37 -1.48 0.84
CA ILE A 50 -2.01 -2.15 -0.30
C ILE A 50 -2.61 -3.45 0.23
N VAL A 51 -3.90 -3.68 -0.07
CA VAL A 51 -4.66 -4.86 0.34
C VAL A 51 -5.18 -5.57 -0.90
N ILE A 52 -4.79 -6.84 -1.08
CA ILE A 52 -5.29 -7.73 -2.13
C ILE A 52 -5.94 -8.93 -1.43
N THR A 53 -7.24 -9.11 -1.65
CA THR A 53 -8.06 -10.16 -1.02
C THR A 53 -7.80 -11.56 -1.54
N SER A 54 -7.21 -11.71 -2.73
CA SER A 54 -6.85 -13.03 -3.23
C SER A 54 -5.63 -13.00 -4.14
N LEU A 55 -4.44 -13.02 -3.53
CA LEU A 55 -3.18 -13.03 -4.26
C LEU A 55 -2.69 -14.47 -4.48
N LYS A 56 -3.06 -15.05 -5.62
CA LYS A 56 -2.70 -16.43 -6.02
C LYS A 56 -1.67 -16.51 -7.14
N ARG A 57 -1.47 -15.43 -7.89
CA ARG A 57 -0.57 -15.39 -9.05
C ARG A 57 -0.05 -13.99 -9.28
N THR A 58 1.01 -13.88 -10.08
CA THR A 58 1.45 -12.60 -10.63
C THR A 58 0.39 -12.02 -11.57
N GLY A 59 0.35 -10.70 -11.72
CA GLY A 59 -0.63 -10.02 -12.56
C GLY A 59 -0.99 -8.63 -12.04
N THR A 60 -1.87 -7.96 -12.77
CA THR A 60 -2.41 -6.65 -12.37
C THR A 60 -3.74 -6.82 -11.65
N TYR A 61 -3.84 -6.19 -10.49
CA TYR A 61 -5.01 -6.14 -9.63
C TYR A 61 -5.51 -4.71 -9.54
N THR A 62 -6.81 -4.52 -9.67
CA THR A 62 -7.45 -3.20 -9.61
C THR A 62 -7.88 -2.92 -8.17
N LEU A 63 -7.39 -1.82 -7.62
CA LEU A 63 -7.73 -1.34 -6.28
C LEU A 63 -8.93 -0.39 -6.40
N SER A 64 -10.15 -0.91 -6.25
CA SER A 64 -11.38 -0.15 -6.55
C SER A 64 -12.39 -0.09 -5.41
N SER A 65 -12.30 -0.94 -4.39
CA SER A 65 -13.28 -0.89 -3.29
C SER A 65 -12.75 -1.57 -2.04
N ARG A 66 -13.16 -1.06 -0.86
CA ARG A 66 -12.80 -1.65 0.44
C ARG A 66 -13.33 -3.07 0.66
N ASN A 67 -14.33 -3.50 -0.11
CA ASN A 67 -14.91 -4.84 -0.02
C ASN A 67 -14.17 -5.86 -0.92
N LEU A 68 -13.20 -5.40 -1.72
CA LEU A 68 -12.37 -6.19 -2.61
C LEU A 68 -10.90 -5.78 -2.36
N ASP A 69 -10.16 -5.53 -3.44
CA ASP A 69 -8.81 -5.00 -3.37
C ASP A 69 -8.86 -3.47 -3.25
N TYR A 70 -8.05 -2.92 -2.35
CA TYR A 70 -7.99 -1.48 -2.11
C TYR A 70 -6.62 -1.04 -1.60
N ALA A 71 -6.38 0.26 -1.65
CA ALA A 71 -5.34 0.89 -0.86
C ALA A 71 -5.94 1.74 0.26
N ARG A 72 -5.25 1.77 1.40
CA ARG A 72 -5.52 2.64 2.53
C ARG A 72 -4.29 3.48 2.82
N LEU A 73 -4.48 4.79 2.88
CA LEU A 73 -3.46 5.72 3.32
C LEU A 73 -3.88 6.35 4.64
N TYR A 74 -2.96 6.51 5.57
CA TYR A 74 -3.18 7.25 6.80
C TYR A 74 -2.23 8.44 6.86
N LYS A 75 -2.78 9.64 6.97
CA LYS A 75 -2.01 10.88 7.03
C LYS A 75 -2.04 11.42 8.46
N GLU A 76 -0.87 11.45 9.10
CA GLU A 76 -0.70 11.78 10.51
C GLU A 76 -1.09 13.23 10.82
N SER A 77 -0.71 14.18 9.94
CA SER A 77 -0.93 15.62 10.19
C SER A 77 -2.39 15.99 10.44
N ASP A 78 -3.30 15.26 9.79
CA ASP A 78 -4.74 15.54 9.83
C ASP A 78 -5.49 14.41 10.57
N ALA A 79 -4.79 13.36 11.01
CA ALA A 79 -5.33 12.11 11.53
C ALA A 79 -6.42 11.50 10.62
N LYS A 80 -6.20 11.51 9.30
CA LYS A 80 -7.20 11.12 8.29
C LYS A 80 -6.84 9.85 7.55
N TYR A 81 -7.87 9.09 7.20
CA TYR A 81 -7.77 7.95 6.30
C TYR A 81 -8.25 8.31 4.89
N TYR A 82 -7.51 7.81 3.91
CA TYR A 82 -7.84 7.90 2.50
C TYR A 82 -7.92 6.49 1.91
N TYR A 83 -8.85 6.27 0.99
CA TYR A 83 -9.08 4.97 0.39
C TYR A 83 -9.28 5.07 -1.12
N THR A 84 -8.87 4.04 -1.84
CA THR A 84 -9.34 3.86 -3.22
C THR A 84 -10.83 3.52 -3.24
N SER A 85 -11.55 4.06 -4.21
CA SER A 85 -12.99 3.86 -4.42
C SER A 85 -13.29 3.53 -5.89
N THR A 86 -14.57 3.30 -6.19
CA THR A 86 -15.00 3.00 -7.57
C THR A 86 -14.81 4.19 -8.51
N LYS A 87 -14.70 5.41 -7.98
CA LYS A 87 -14.39 6.64 -8.72
C LYS A 87 -12.89 6.88 -8.80
N ASN A 88 -12.21 6.77 -7.66
CA ASN A 88 -10.77 6.98 -7.53
C ASN A 88 -10.08 5.64 -7.30
N THR A 89 -9.75 4.96 -8.39
CA THR A 89 -9.16 3.61 -8.34
C THR A 89 -7.64 3.65 -8.32
N GLY A 90 -7.04 2.48 -8.20
CA GLY A 90 -5.63 2.24 -8.41
C GLY A 90 -5.37 0.90 -9.07
N GLN A 91 -4.11 0.65 -9.36
CA GLN A 91 -3.62 -0.61 -9.88
C GLN A 91 -2.36 -1.01 -9.13
N VAL A 92 -2.25 -2.29 -8.82
CA VAL A 92 -1.02 -2.92 -8.35
C VAL A 92 -0.69 -4.07 -9.28
N THR A 93 0.53 -4.08 -9.81
CA THR A 93 1.06 -5.14 -10.65
C THR A 93 2.07 -5.95 -9.84
N ILE A 94 1.72 -7.21 -9.56
CA ILE A 94 2.60 -8.18 -8.92
C ILE A 94 3.52 -8.77 -9.98
N THR A 95 4.80 -8.42 -9.89
CA THR A 95 5.84 -8.84 -10.85
C THR A 95 6.54 -10.12 -10.40
N LYS A 96 6.51 -10.43 -9.10
CA LYS A 96 7.07 -11.66 -8.54
C LYS A 96 6.21 -12.17 -7.38
N LEU A 97 5.91 -13.46 -7.41
CA LEU A 97 5.30 -14.23 -6.31
C LEU A 97 6.08 -15.53 -6.17
N ASP A 98 7.05 -15.55 -5.27
CA ASP A 98 7.92 -16.69 -5.01
C ASP A 98 7.56 -17.29 -3.64
N LEU A 99 6.77 -18.36 -3.67
CA LEU A 99 6.27 -19.01 -2.46
C LEU A 99 7.34 -19.82 -1.72
N VAL A 100 8.40 -20.23 -2.41
CA VAL A 100 9.50 -21.01 -1.83
C VAL A 100 10.42 -20.10 -1.02
N ASN A 101 10.83 -18.97 -1.62
CA ASN A 101 11.70 -18.00 -0.95
C ASN A 101 10.92 -16.96 -0.13
N LYS A 102 9.58 -17.01 -0.19
CA LYS A 102 8.63 -16.09 0.46
C LYS A 102 8.81 -14.63 0.04
N ILE A 103 9.02 -14.39 -1.26
CA ILE A 103 9.27 -13.04 -1.82
C ILE A 103 8.09 -12.60 -2.67
N ILE A 104 7.60 -11.38 -2.43
CA ILE A 104 6.58 -10.73 -3.24
C ILE A 104 7.09 -9.35 -3.66
N SER A 105 7.04 -9.09 -4.97
CA SER A 105 7.49 -7.82 -5.55
C SER A 105 6.43 -7.29 -6.49
N GLY A 106 6.32 -5.96 -6.56
CA GLY A 106 5.33 -5.33 -7.41
C GLY A 106 5.47 -3.82 -7.49
N THR A 107 4.71 -3.25 -8.42
CA THR A 107 4.58 -1.81 -8.65
C THR A 107 3.15 -1.37 -8.50
N PHE A 108 2.89 -0.13 -8.10
CA PHE A 108 1.54 0.37 -7.91
C PHE A 108 1.40 1.84 -8.27
N ASN A 109 0.22 2.20 -8.75
CA ASN A 109 -0.21 3.58 -9.00
C ASN A 109 -1.68 3.69 -8.57
N LEU A 110 -2.04 4.69 -7.79
CA LEU A 110 -3.40 4.81 -7.25
C LEU A 110 -3.75 6.25 -6.92
N THR A 111 -5.05 6.52 -6.84
CA THR A 111 -5.58 7.75 -6.26
C THR A 111 -6.52 7.36 -5.11
N ALA A 112 -6.27 7.89 -3.92
CA ALA A 112 -7.10 7.64 -2.75
C ALA A 112 -7.85 8.92 -2.35
N GLU A 113 -9.11 8.79 -1.96
CA GLU A 113 -9.95 9.90 -1.51
C GLU A 113 -10.16 9.86 0.01
N ASP A 114 -10.23 11.04 0.63
CA ASP A 114 -10.50 11.20 2.06
C ASP A 114 -11.87 10.62 2.38
N GLU A 115 -11.92 9.76 3.40
CA GLU A 115 -13.14 9.08 3.83
C GLU A 115 -14.30 10.03 4.14
N ASN A 116 -14.02 11.21 4.67
CA ASN A 116 -15.03 12.18 5.09
C ASN A 116 -15.27 13.28 4.04
N ASN A 117 -14.36 13.43 3.08
CA ASN A 117 -14.47 14.46 2.04
C ASN A 117 -13.85 13.99 0.71
N PRO A 118 -14.62 13.37 -0.19
CA PRO A 118 -14.08 12.74 -1.40
C PRO A 118 -13.48 13.74 -2.42
N VAL A 119 -13.64 15.05 -2.21
CA VAL A 119 -12.96 16.09 -3.01
C VAL A 119 -11.46 16.10 -2.74
N ASN A 120 -11.06 15.76 -1.51
CA ASN A 120 -9.67 15.71 -1.10
C ASN A 120 -9.06 14.36 -1.48
N THR A 121 -8.02 14.37 -2.31
CA THR A 121 -7.40 13.16 -2.84
C THR A 121 -5.88 13.17 -2.70
N LEU A 122 -5.30 11.97 -2.56
CA LEU A 122 -3.87 11.73 -2.57
C LEU A 122 -3.55 10.83 -3.77
N LYS A 123 -2.72 11.35 -4.67
CA LYS A 123 -2.24 10.61 -5.84
C LYS A 123 -0.89 9.97 -5.51
N VAL A 124 -0.80 8.66 -5.64
CA VAL A 124 0.43 7.91 -5.48
C VAL A 124 0.85 7.30 -6.80
N THR A 125 2.06 7.63 -7.24
CA THR A 125 2.62 7.16 -8.52
C THR A 125 4.02 6.58 -8.33
N ASP A 126 4.50 5.84 -9.32
CA ASP A 126 5.84 5.22 -9.32
C ASP A 126 6.09 4.37 -8.07
N GLY A 127 5.02 3.78 -7.53
CA GLY A 127 5.06 2.96 -6.33
C GLY A 127 5.74 1.63 -6.62
N ARG A 128 6.62 1.19 -5.72
CA ARG A 128 7.25 -0.12 -5.77
C ARG A 128 7.45 -0.74 -4.39
N PHE A 129 7.36 -2.05 -4.34
CA PHE A 129 7.74 -2.84 -3.17
C PHE A 129 8.44 -4.13 -3.59
N ASP A 130 9.34 -4.57 -2.73
CA ASP A 130 10.05 -5.83 -2.78
C ASP A 130 10.14 -6.28 -1.32
N VAL A 131 9.40 -7.33 -0.97
CA VAL A 131 9.19 -7.73 0.43
C VAL A 131 9.32 -9.23 0.60
N LYS A 132 9.80 -9.61 1.78
CA LYS A 132 9.82 -10.99 2.24
C LYS A 132 8.79 -11.17 3.34
N TYR A 133 7.94 -12.18 3.23
CA TYR A 133 6.96 -12.53 4.26
C TYR A 133 7.43 -13.75 5.07
N GLN A 134 6.87 -13.93 6.27
CA GLN A 134 7.19 -15.04 7.17
C GLN A 134 5.98 -15.92 7.39
#